data_AF-A0A512HGR5-F1
#
_entry.id   AF-A0A512HGR5-F1
#
_cell.length_a   1.000
_cell.length_b   1.000
_cell.length_c   1.000
_cell.angle_alpha   90.00
_cell.angle_beta   90.00
_cell.angle_gamma   90.00
#
_symmetry.space_group_name_H-M   'P 1'
#
loop_
_entity.id
_entity.type
_entity.pdbx_description
1 polymer ?
#
loop_
_entity_poly.entity_id
_entity_poly.type
_entity_poly.pdbx_seq_one_letter_code
_entity_poly.pdbx_strand_id
1 'polypeptide(L)'
;MEFEPGKIDALWRALQCPAPKPRSIPKGAEDRLVATGWVSDTELEDIFLALDLRLDPPVIVDLADFASKFDIPHRIVYPRPRRRNDDVMGFRQLAAADAAALCIWLERLGFSLDVSSLCSRLRLQIQGRSHLTNEEISVLFYEGNRHRMSPVTLSAPHRPWRGMNISKFKTDGNYRVEYRADDDGVAMSLTVHAPKYRKPPATQSIECPGCRLTYVKGSPTDEREHRKVHRRWSSVIDPKPHRKFADLLERDIDAAWVGADAPTWKRKEVYERARMFRREFGYDFVQWSVEDDTDAVGFLFSDEEGRIVGACAFRPQQEGMGRAWRLDWIWLRPGSRRSGRLGRQWERFRQRFGVFDIEPPVSEAMKAFLLQRGCGDLIR
;
A
#
# COMPACT_ATOMS: atom_id res chain seq x y z
N MET A 1 -5.05 19.15 -17.25
CA MET A 1 -5.53 18.57 -18.53
C MET A 1 -5.58 19.70 -19.54
N GLU A 2 -5.11 19.48 -20.76
CA GLU A 2 -5.10 20.52 -21.80
C GLU A 2 -6.42 20.54 -22.57
N PHE A 3 -7.02 21.72 -22.70
CA PHE A 3 -8.28 21.97 -23.42
C PHE A 3 -8.14 23.21 -24.29
N GLU A 4 -8.87 23.26 -25.41
CA GLU A 4 -8.92 24.47 -26.23
C GLU A 4 -9.54 25.64 -25.45
N PRO A 5 -9.02 26.87 -25.58
CA PRO A 5 -9.53 28.03 -24.86
C PRO A 5 -11.05 28.23 -25.02
N GLY A 6 -11.58 28.01 -26.22
CA GLY A 6 -13.01 28.10 -26.49
C GLY A 6 -13.85 27.10 -25.70
N LYS A 7 -13.35 25.87 -25.49
CA LYS A 7 -14.01 24.86 -24.66
C LYS A 7 -13.98 25.23 -23.17
N ILE A 8 -12.87 25.78 -22.69
CA ILE A 8 -12.73 26.26 -21.30
C ILE A 8 -13.73 27.40 -21.02
N ASP A 9 -13.84 28.36 -21.95
CA ASP A 9 -14.80 29.45 -21.86
C ASP A 9 -16.26 28.96 -21.94
N ALA A 10 -16.56 28.00 -22.83
CA ALA A 10 -17.88 27.36 -22.90
C ALA A 10 -18.27 26.69 -21.57
N LEU A 11 -17.36 25.91 -20.97
CA LEU A 11 -17.54 25.30 -19.66
C LEU A 11 -17.77 26.35 -18.56
N TRP A 12 -16.98 27.43 -18.56
CA TRP A 12 -17.12 28.53 -17.62
C TRP A 12 -18.50 29.19 -17.71
N ARG A 13 -18.95 29.53 -18.92
CA ARG A 13 -20.27 30.14 -19.15
C ARG A 13 -21.40 29.19 -18.75
N ALA A 14 -21.28 27.91 -19.10
CA ALA A 14 -22.26 26.89 -18.73
C ALA A 14 -22.40 26.77 -17.21
N LEU A 15 -21.30 26.79 -16.45
CA LEU A 15 -21.34 26.72 -14.99
C LEU A 15 -22.03 27.93 -14.33
N GLN A 16 -22.05 29.09 -14.99
CA GLN A 16 -22.76 30.27 -14.51
C GLN A 16 -24.28 30.19 -14.69
N CYS A 17 -24.76 29.34 -15.60
CA CYS A 17 -26.19 29.11 -15.76
C CYS A 17 -26.76 28.39 -14.52
N PRO A 18 -28.00 28.72 -14.10
CA PRO A 18 -28.65 28.08 -12.96
C PRO A 18 -28.60 26.56 -13.06
N ALA A 19 -28.23 25.87 -11.98
CA ALA A 19 -28.16 24.42 -12.04
C ALA A 19 -29.56 23.81 -12.10
N PRO A 20 -29.75 22.73 -12.88
CA PRO A 20 -30.97 21.95 -12.81
C PRO A 20 -31.09 21.28 -11.43
N LYS A 21 -32.31 20.93 -11.06
CA LYS A 21 -32.52 20.12 -9.84
C LYS A 21 -31.78 18.79 -10.00
N PRO A 22 -31.05 18.31 -8.98
CA PRO A 22 -30.36 17.02 -9.03
C PRO A 22 -31.32 15.90 -9.43
N ARG A 23 -30.96 15.16 -10.47
CA ARG A 23 -31.71 14.01 -10.97
C ARG A 23 -30.80 12.79 -10.98
N SER A 24 -31.40 11.61 -10.78
CA SER A 24 -30.72 10.35 -11.04
C SER A 24 -30.83 9.99 -12.51
N ILE A 25 -29.95 9.11 -12.97
CA ILE A 25 -30.05 8.51 -14.31
C ILE A 25 -31.45 7.86 -14.46
N PRO A 26 -32.11 8.01 -15.62
CA PRO A 26 -33.38 7.34 -15.88
C PRO A 26 -33.22 5.82 -15.68
N LYS A 27 -34.11 5.21 -14.87
CA LYS A 27 -33.99 3.79 -14.47
C LYS A 27 -33.79 2.84 -15.65
N GLY A 28 -34.54 3.03 -16.74
CA GLY A 28 -34.41 2.19 -17.94
C GLY A 28 -33.08 2.34 -18.69
N ALA A 29 -32.42 3.49 -18.60
CA ALA A 29 -31.07 3.68 -19.13
C ALA A 29 -30.03 3.03 -18.20
N GLU A 30 -30.17 3.24 -16.89
CA GLU A 30 -29.29 2.63 -15.88
C GLU A 30 -29.35 1.10 -15.91
N ASP A 31 -30.54 0.52 -16.03
CA ASP A 31 -30.73 -0.94 -16.11
C ASP A 31 -30.06 -1.54 -17.35
N ARG A 32 -30.19 -0.88 -18.51
CA ARG A 32 -29.53 -1.31 -19.75
C ARG A 32 -28.01 -1.22 -19.64
N LEU A 33 -27.50 -0.12 -19.10
CA LEU A 33 -26.07 0.12 -18.93
C LEU A 33 -25.45 -0.92 -17.99
N VAL A 34 -26.11 -1.22 -16.86
CA VAL A 34 -25.64 -2.24 -15.89
C VAL A 34 -25.74 -3.67 -16.45
N ALA A 35 -26.78 -3.97 -17.22
CA ALA A 35 -27.00 -5.31 -17.78
C ALA A 35 -26.06 -5.62 -18.95
N THR A 36 -25.83 -4.66 -19.84
CA THR A 36 -24.97 -4.84 -21.01
C THR A 36 -23.50 -4.61 -20.68
N GLY A 37 -23.19 -3.76 -19.70
CA GLY A 37 -21.84 -3.32 -19.40
C GLY A 37 -21.30 -2.28 -20.38
N TRP A 38 -22.12 -1.77 -21.29
CA TRP A 38 -21.72 -0.83 -22.35
C TRP A 38 -22.77 0.27 -22.55
N VAL A 39 -22.34 1.39 -23.11
CA VAL A 39 -23.22 2.51 -23.48
C VAL A 39 -22.75 3.13 -24.80
N SER A 40 -23.70 3.45 -25.68
CA SER A 40 -23.43 4.19 -26.92
C SER A 40 -23.32 5.69 -26.67
N ASP A 41 -22.72 6.42 -27.61
CA ASP A 41 -22.60 7.89 -27.50
C ASP A 41 -23.98 8.56 -27.42
N THR A 42 -24.94 8.13 -28.24
CA THR A 42 -26.31 8.65 -28.23
C THR A 42 -27.02 8.42 -26.88
N GLU A 43 -26.87 7.21 -26.31
CA GLU A 43 -27.46 6.93 -24.99
C GLU A 43 -26.80 7.76 -23.88
N LEU A 44 -25.50 8.06 -24.00
CA LEU A 44 -24.80 8.88 -23.02
C LEU A 44 -25.16 10.36 -23.16
N GLU A 45 -25.35 10.86 -24.38
CA GLU A 45 -25.90 12.19 -24.65
C GLU A 45 -27.30 12.34 -24.04
N ASP A 46 -28.18 11.35 -24.21
CA ASP A 46 -29.52 11.33 -23.59
C ASP A 46 -29.43 11.37 -22.06
N ILE A 47 -28.47 10.64 -21.47
CA ILE A 47 -28.21 10.66 -20.03
C ILE A 47 -27.74 12.06 -19.60
N PHE A 48 -26.82 12.68 -20.32
CA PHE A 48 -26.34 14.03 -20.01
C PHE A 48 -27.46 15.06 -20.09
N LEU A 49 -28.27 15.01 -21.14
CA LEU A 49 -29.43 15.89 -21.31
C LEU A 49 -30.44 15.72 -20.16
N ALA A 50 -30.66 14.49 -19.71
CA ALA A 50 -31.57 14.21 -18.60
C ALA A 50 -31.05 14.71 -17.24
N LEU A 51 -29.73 14.69 -17.03
CA LEU A 51 -29.06 15.06 -15.78
C LEU A 51 -28.78 16.57 -15.70
N ASP A 52 -28.11 17.13 -16.70
CA ASP A 52 -27.69 18.52 -16.73
C ASP A 52 -27.66 19.10 -18.15
N LEU A 53 -28.72 19.84 -18.53
CA LEU A 53 -28.87 20.48 -19.83
C LEU A 53 -27.73 21.44 -20.20
N ARG A 54 -26.93 21.88 -19.23
CA ARG A 54 -25.79 22.79 -19.47
C ARG A 54 -24.62 22.10 -20.16
N LEU A 55 -24.66 20.77 -20.29
CA LEU A 55 -23.65 19.96 -20.98
C LEU A 55 -23.84 19.92 -22.50
N ASP A 56 -24.99 20.38 -23.00
CA ASP A 56 -25.31 20.45 -24.43
C ASP A 56 -24.29 21.34 -25.19
N PRO A 57 -24.18 21.25 -26.53
CA PRO A 57 -23.34 22.14 -27.31
C PRO A 57 -23.57 23.62 -26.94
N PRO A 58 -22.51 24.43 -26.77
CA PRO A 58 -21.13 24.18 -27.24
C PRO A 58 -20.22 23.46 -26.23
N VAL A 59 -20.72 23.00 -25.08
CA VAL A 59 -19.86 22.42 -24.03
C VAL A 59 -19.33 21.04 -24.43
N ILE A 60 -20.23 20.13 -24.79
CA ILE A 60 -19.88 18.83 -25.33
C ILE A 60 -20.43 18.77 -26.76
N VAL A 61 -19.55 18.95 -27.74
CA VAL A 61 -19.88 18.84 -29.16
C VAL A 61 -19.54 17.44 -29.71
N ASP A 62 -18.41 16.91 -29.28
CA ASP A 62 -17.96 15.55 -29.61
C ASP A 62 -17.64 14.84 -28.30
N LEU A 63 -18.50 13.88 -27.95
CA LEU A 63 -18.37 13.09 -26.73
C LEU A 63 -17.11 12.22 -26.73
N ALA A 64 -16.70 11.72 -27.90
CA ALA A 64 -15.53 10.87 -28.03
C ALA A 64 -14.24 11.67 -27.84
N ASP A 65 -14.12 12.84 -28.49
CA ASP A 65 -13.00 13.74 -28.22
C ASP A 65 -12.99 14.17 -26.75
N PHE A 66 -14.16 14.53 -26.19
CA PHE A 66 -14.25 14.96 -24.80
C PHE A 66 -13.82 13.87 -23.81
N ALA A 67 -14.33 12.64 -23.95
CA ALA A 67 -13.94 11.50 -23.11
C ALA A 67 -12.43 11.19 -23.24
N SER A 68 -11.87 11.31 -24.44
CA SER A 68 -10.44 11.07 -24.67
C SER A 68 -9.54 12.04 -23.89
N LYS A 69 -9.98 13.27 -23.59
CA LYS A 69 -9.22 14.22 -22.75
C LYS A 69 -9.10 13.79 -21.29
N PHE A 70 -9.92 12.83 -20.87
CA PHE A 70 -9.87 12.20 -19.54
C PHE A 70 -9.23 10.81 -19.58
N ASP A 71 -8.57 10.45 -20.69
CA ASP A 71 -7.99 9.12 -20.94
C ASP A 71 -9.04 7.99 -20.91
N ILE A 72 -10.31 8.31 -21.16
CA ILE A 72 -11.41 7.35 -21.16
C ILE A 72 -11.56 6.76 -22.58
N PRO A 73 -11.33 5.45 -22.77
CA PRO A 73 -11.25 4.87 -24.11
C PRO A 73 -12.61 4.39 -24.63
N HIS A 74 -12.97 4.86 -25.82
CA HIS A 74 -13.99 4.19 -26.64
C HIS A 74 -13.47 2.86 -27.18
N ARG A 75 -14.30 1.82 -27.13
CA ARG A 75 -13.96 0.49 -27.64
C ARG A 75 -14.93 0.11 -28.76
N ILE A 76 -14.43 -0.63 -29.73
CA ILE A 76 -15.29 -1.30 -30.70
C ILE A 76 -15.79 -2.60 -30.04
N VAL A 77 -17.09 -2.71 -29.90
CA VAL A 77 -17.75 -3.87 -29.30
C VAL A 77 -18.71 -4.50 -30.28
N TYR A 78 -18.90 -5.80 -30.13
CA TYR A 78 -19.68 -6.60 -31.05
C TYR A 78 -20.84 -7.22 -30.28
N PRO A 79 -22.07 -7.22 -30.83
CA PRO A 79 -23.14 -7.99 -30.25
C PRO A 79 -22.73 -9.46 -30.25
N ARG A 80 -23.14 -10.21 -29.22
CA ARG A 80 -22.82 -11.64 -29.13
C ARG A 80 -23.41 -12.36 -30.35
N PRO A 81 -22.59 -13.02 -31.20
CA PRO A 81 -23.08 -13.81 -32.33
C PRO A 81 -24.06 -14.89 -31.85
N ARG A 82 -25.15 -15.13 -32.59
CA ARG A 82 -26.11 -16.21 -32.25
C ARG A 82 -25.65 -17.55 -32.79
N ARG A 83 -24.90 -17.55 -33.89
CA ARG A 83 -24.30 -18.73 -34.54
C ARG A 83 -22.83 -18.48 -34.84
N ARG A 84 -22.08 -19.56 -35.10
CA ARG A 84 -20.62 -19.54 -35.31
C ARG A 84 -20.15 -18.67 -36.48
N ASN A 85 -20.98 -18.54 -37.52
CA ASN A 85 -20.63 -17.85 -38.77
C ASN A 85 -21.50 -16.61 -39.01
N ASP A 86 -22.08 -16.03 -37.95
CA ASP A 86 -22.80 -14.76 -38.09
C ASP A 86 -21.79 -13.62 -38.26
N ASP A 87 -21.95 -12.83 -39.30
CA ASP A 87 -21.25 -11.55 -39.42
C ASP A 87 -21.80 -10.58 -38.37
N VAL A 88 -20.90 -9.97 -37.60
CA VAL A 88 -21.25 -9.00 -36.56
C VAL A 88 -20.69 -7.62 -36.90
N MET A 89 -21.55 -6.62 -36.85
CA MET A 89 -21.14 -5.22 -36.97
C MET A 89 -20.58 -4.74 -35.63
N GLY A 90 -19.45 -4.04 -35.69
CA GLY A 90 -18.85 -3.39 -34.52
C GLY A 90 -19.49 -2.04 -34.25
N PHE A 91 -19.74 -1.74 -32.98
CA PHE A 91 -20.26 -0.47 -32.50
C PHE A 91 -19.21 0.20 -31.61
N ARG A 92 -19.06 1.52 -31.73
CA ARG A 92 -18.20 2.29 -30.83
C ARG A 92 -18.99 2.58 -29.54
N GLN A 93 -18.50 2.09 -28.41
CA GLN A 93 -19.17 2.23 -27.11
C GLN A 93 -18.16 2.47 -25.98
N LEU A 94 -18.64 3.02 -24.87
CA LEU A 94 -17.91 3.10 -23.59
C LEU A 94 -18.33 1.95 -22.68
N ALA A 95 -17.40 1.44 -21.87
CA ALA A 95 -17.80 0.52 -20.81
C ALA A 95 -18.62 1.27 -19.75
N ALA A 96 -19.49 0.55 -19.05
CA ALA A 96 -20.34 1.10 -18.01
C ALA A 96 -19.55 1.85 -16.91
N ALA A 97 -18.41 1.30 -16.49
CA ALA A 97 -17.52 1.93 -15.50
C ALA A 97 -16.87 3.21 -16.05
N ASP A 98 -16.48 3.21 -17.32
CA ASP A 98 -15.87 4.34 -18.02
C ASP A 98 -16.88 5.50 -18.15
N ALA A 99 -18.13 5.20 -18.51
CA ALA A 99 -19.21 6.19 -18.58
C ALA A 99 -19.56 6.77 -17.19
N ALA A 100 -19.60 5.93 -16.15
CA ALA A 100 -19.79 6.39 -14.78
C ALA A 100 -18.63 7.31 -14.35
N ALA A 101 -17.38 6.96 -14.66
CA ALA A 101 -16.21 7.79 -14.36
C ALA A 101 -16.25 9.13 -15.09
N LEU A 102 -16.72 9.18 -16.35
CA LEU A 102 -16.92 10.44 -17.07
C LEU A 102 -17.97 11.33 -16.37
N CYS A 103 -19.07 10.75 -15.90
CA CYS A 103 -20.06 11.49 -15.11
C CYS A 103 -19.47 12.04 -13.80
N ILE A 104 -18.63 11.25 -13.12
CA ILE A 104 -17.92 11.69 -11.91
C ILE A 104 -16.98 12.88 -12.25
N TRP A 105 -16.29 12.85 -13.38
CA TRP A 105 -15.46 13.98 -13.84
C TRP A 105 -16.28 15.24 -14.07
N LEU A 106 -17.44 15.14 -14.73
CA LEU A 106 -18.35 16.27 -14.93
C LEU A 106 -18.88 16.81 -13.59
N GLU A 107 -19.24 15.94 -12.65
CA GLU A 107 -19.64 16.36 -11.29
C GLU A 107 -18.48 17.08 -10.56
N ARG A 108 -17.24 16.63 -10.77
CA ARG A 108 -16.04 17.30 -10.21
C ARG A 108 -15.79 18.68 -10.81
N LEU A 109 -16.20 18.90 -12.06
CA LEU A 109 -16.18 20.21 -12.72
C LEU A 109 -17.31 21.13 -12.23
N GLY A 110 -18.25 20.63 -11.41
CA GLY A 110 -19.30 21.42 -10.79
C GLY A 110 -20.67 21.32 -11.44
N PHE A 111 -20.84 20.41 -12.42
CA PHE A 111 -22.15 20.07 -12.98
C PHE A 111 -22.96 19.20 -12.02
N SER A 112 -24.28 19.17 -12.19
CA SER A 112 -25.23 18.52 -11.29
C SER A 112 -25.59 17.11 -11.75
N LEU A 113 -24.61 16.20 -11.70
CA LEU A 113 -24.81 14.79 -12.01
C LEU A 113 -24.87 13.98 -10.71
N ASP A 114 -25.95 13.24 -10.48
CA ASP A 114 -26.01 12.23 -9.42
C ASP A 114 -25.95 10.83 -10.01
N VAL A 115 -24.77 10.21 -9.87
CA VAL A 115 -24.50 8.85 -10.33
C VAL A 115 -24.36 7.85 -9.18
N SER A 116 -24.90 8.19 -7.99
CA SER A 116 -24.81 7.33 -6.81
C SER A 116 -25.41 5.95 -7.06
N SER A 117 -26.64 5.88 -7.60
CA SER A 117 -27.32 4.61 -7.90
C SER A 117 -26.50 3.73 -8.84
N LEU A 118 -26.01 4.30 -9.94
CA LEU A 118 -25.21 3.59 -10.91
C LEU A 118 -23.90 3.08 -10.29
N CYS A 119 -23.18 3.92 -9.54
CA CYS A 119 -21.93 3.53 -8.90
C CYS A 119 -22.14 2.40 -7.88
N SER A 120 -23.19 2.45 -7.07
CA SER A 120 -23.49 1.38 -6.10
C SER A 120 -23.76 0.04 -6.79
N ARG A 121 -24.42 0.03 -7.96
CA ARG A 121 -24.68 -1.19 -8.74
C ARG A 121 -23.44 -1.73 -9.43
N LEU A 122 -22.65 -0.87 -10.06
CA LEU A 122 -21.39 -1.28 -10.71
C LEU A 122 -20.37 -1.77 -9.68
N ARG A 123 -20.35 -1.17 -8.49
CA ARG A 123 -19.50 -1.59 -7.38
C ARG A 123 -19.65 -3.08 -7.04
N LEU A 124 -20.88 -3.60 -7.06
CA LEU A 124 -21.15 -5.02 -6.80
C LEU A 124 -20.46 -5.95 -7.82
N GLN A 125 -20.25 -5.49 -9.06
CA GLN A 125 -19.62 -6.26 -10.13
C GLN A 125 -18.08 -6.21 -10.09
N ILE A 126 -17.50 -5.18 -9.44
CA ILE A 126 -16.04 -4.95 -9.44
C ILE A 126 -15.37 -5.26 -8.10
N GLN A 127 -16.10 -5.30 -6.97
CA GLN A 127 -15.52 -5.43 -5.63
C GLN A 127 -14.71 -6.73 -5.40
N GLY A 128 -14.96 -7.79 -6.18
CA GLY A 128 -14.24 -9.07 -6.09
C GLY A 128 -13.01 -9.19 -6.99
N ARG A 129 -12.71 -8.18 -7.82
CA ARG A 129 -11.60 -8.25 -8.79
C ARG A 129 -10.26 -7.95 -8.11
N SER A 130 -9.21 -8.65 -8.54
CA SER A 130 -7.85 -8.45 -8.02
C SER A 130 -7.17 -7.20 -8.57
N HIS A 131 -7.53 -6.79 -9.79
CA HIS A 131 -7.00 -5.63 -10.50
C HIS A 131 -8.16 -4.79 -11.01
N LEU A 132 -8.01 -3.47 -10.93
CA LEU A 132 -9.03 -2.48 -11.33
C LEU A 132 -8.38 -1.38 -12.15
N THR A 133 -9.12 -0.80 -13.09
CA THR A 133 -8.73 0.44 -13.79
C THR A 133 -8.93 1.67 -12.91
N ASN A 134 -8.42 2.84 -13.31
CA ASN A 134 -8.62 4.10 -12.59
C ASN A 134 -10.11 4.51 -12.52
N GLU A 135 -10.84 4.20 -13.58
CA GLU A 135 -12.28 4.46 -13.73
C GLU A 135 -13.06 3.57 -12.75
N GLU A 136 -12.71 2.28 -12.69
CA GLU A 136 -13.30 1.34 -11.73
C GLU A 136 -12.96 1.73 -10.27
N ILE A 137 -11.75 2.22 -9.99
CA ILE A 137 -11.38 2.75 -8.67
C ILE A 137 -12.24 3.98 -8.31
N SER A 138 -12.46 4.88 -9.28
CA SER A 138 -13.30 6.06 -9.10
C SER A 138 -14.74 5.68 -8.76
N VAL A 139 -15.29 4.69 -9.45
CA VAL A 139 -16.62 4.11 -9.16
C VAL A 139 -16.64 3.43 -7.78
N LEU A 140 -15.63 2.62 -7.45
CA LEU A 140 -15.55 1.86 -6.20
C LEU A 140 -15.60 2.77 -4.96
N PHE A 141 -14.92 3.91 -5.02
CA PHE A 141 -14.81 4.85 -3.90
C PHE A 141 -15.69 6.10 -4.04
N TYR A 142 -16.62 6.13 -5.01
CA TYR A 142 -17.45 7.30 -5.30
C TYR A 142 -18.15 7.86 -4.06
N GLU A 143 -18.92 7.07 -3.33
CA GLU A 143 -19.68 7.53 -2.15
C GLU A 143 -18.77 8.15 -1.06
N GLY A 144 -17.59 7.56 -0.84
CA GLY A 144 -16.63 8.05 0.15
C GLY A 144 -15.91 9.34 -0.28
N ASN A 145 -15.71 9.50 -1.59
CA ASN A 145 -14.94 10.59 -2.19
C ASN A 145 -15.81 11.73 -2.74
N ARG A 146 -17.12 11.52 -2.90
CA ARG A 146 -18.05 12.51 -3.46
C ARG A 146 -17.91 13.83 -2.72
N HIS A 147 -17.67 14.91 -3.48
CA HIS A 147 -17.43 16.27 -2.98
C HIS A 147 -16.17 16.48 -2.10
N ARG A 148 -15.29 15.49 -1.98
CA ARG A 148 -14.05 15.52 -1.17
C ARG A 148 -12.78 15.34 -2.00
N MET A 149 -12.90 15.20 -3.31
CA MET A 149 -11.77 14.98 -4.22
C MET A 149 -10.92 16.23 -4.40
N SER A 150 -9.67 16.03 -4.81
CA SER A 150 -8.74 17.10 -5.13
C SER A 150 -9.25 18.01 -6.26
N PRO A 151 -8.80 19.28 -6.29
CA PRO A 151 -9.20 20.22 -7.32
C PRO A 151 -8.87 19.72 -8.71
N VAL A 152 -9.74 20.05 -9.67
CA VAL A 152 -9.54 19.74 -11.09
C VAL A 152 -9.14 21.03 -11.81
N THR A 153 -8.06 20.97 -12.59
CA THR A 153 -7.61 22.11 -13.40
C THR A 153 -7.57 21.72 -14.88
N LEU A 154 -8.35 22.46 -15.66
CA LEU A 154 -8.29 22.50 -17.13
C LEU A 154 -7.42 23.69 -17.52
N SER A 155 -6.45 23.49 -18.40
CA SER A 155 -5.51 24.52 -18.84
C SER A 155 -5.53 24.62 -20.36
N ALA A 156 -5.43 25.82 -20.88
CA ALA A 156 -5.16 26.02 -22.30
C ALA A 156 -3.69 25.70 -22.62
N PRO A 157 -3.37 25.31 -23.86
CA PRO A 157 -1.99 25.22 -24.35
C PRO A 157 -1.22 26.51 -24.07
N HIS A 158 0.08 26.38 -23.81
CA HIS A 158 0.92 27.54 -23.53
C HIS A 158 0.91 28.53 -24.70
N ARG A 159 0.64 29.81 -24.40
CA ARG A 159 0.68 30.93 -25.34
C ARG A 159 1.33 32.13 -24.66
N PRO A 160 1.90 33.10 -25.38
CA PRO A 160 2.25 34.39 -24.78
C PRO A 160 0.96 35.13 -24.39
N TRP A 161 0.85 35.59 -23.14
CA TRP A 161 -0.29 36.36 -22.65
C TRP A 161 0.15 37.71 -22.07
N ARG A 162 -0.78 38.67 -22.05
CA ARG A 162 -0.63 39.96 -21.35
C ARG A 162 -1.64 40.00 -20.21
N GLY A 163 -1.15 40.34 -19.02
CA GLY A 163 -1.95 40.40 -17.80
C GLY A 163 -2.63 39.07 -17.44
N MET A 164 -3.42 39.09 -16.37
CA MET A 164 -4.18 37.93 -15.93
C MET A 164 -5.38 38.39 -15.12
N ASN A 165 -6.57 38.08 -15.62
CA ASN A 165 -7.83 38.32 -14.94
C ASN A 165 -8.33 37.04 -14.30
N ILE A 166 -8.67 37.12 -13.00
CA ILE A 166 -9.18 35.98 -12.23
C ILE A 166 -10.63 36.25 -11.87
N SER A 167 -11.53 35.41 -12.36
CA SER A 167 -12.93 35.39 -11.97
C SER A 167 -13.21 34.21 -11.05
N LYS A 168 -14.03 34.44 -10.02
CA LYS A 168 -14.41 33.40 -9.05
C LYS A 168 -15.92 33.25 -9.05
N PHE A 169 -16.39 32.02 -9.06
CA PHE A 169 -17.80 31.68 -8.99
C PHE A 169 -18.00 30.49 -8.06
N LYS A 170 -19.18 30.42 -7.45
CA LYS A 170 -19.57 29.29 -6.61
C LYS A 170 -20.83 28.67 -7.17
N THR A 171 -20.77 27.39 -7.52
CA THR A 171 -21.92 26.67 -8.05
C THR A 171 -22.96 26.40 -6.96
N ASP A 172 -24.18 26.03 -7.36
CA ASP A 172 -25.26 25.64 -6.44
C ASP A 172 -24.86 24.44 -5.56
N GLY A 173 -24.01 23.54 -6.08
CA GLY A 173 -23.40 22.43 -5.34
C GLY A 173 -22.27 22.84 -4.38
N ASN A 174 -22.05 24.14 -4.17
CA ASN A 174 -20.98 24.74 -3.38
C ASN A 174 -19.54 24.52 -3.92
N TYR A 175 -19.37 24.10 -5.17
CA TYR A 175 -18.05 24.01 -5.78
C TYR A 175 -17.51 25.42 -6.04
N ARG A 176 -16.24 25.65 -5.69
CA ARG A 176 -15.59 26.94 -5.97
C ARG A 176 -14.84 26.83 -7.28
N VAL A 177 -15.20 27.67 -8.23
CA VAL A 177 -14.66 27.70 -9.58
C VAL A 177 -13.80 28.96 -9.72
N GLU A 178 -12.55 28.79 -10.12
CA GLU A 178 -11.62 29.86 -10.47
C GLU A 178 -11.36 29.80 -11.97
N TYR A 179 -11.78 30.84 -12.69
CA TYR A 179 -11.52 31.01 -14.11
C TYR A 179 -10.43 32.06 -14.30
N ARG A 180 -9.46 31.76 -15.15
CA ARG A 180 -8.36 32.66 -15.49
C ARG A 180 -8.38 32.91 -16.99
N ALA A 181 -8.40 34.17 -17.38
CA ALA A 181 -8.25 34.62 -18.75
C ALA A 181 -7.16 35.69 -18.82
N ASP A 182 -6.60 35.89 -20.01
CA ASP A 182 -5.72 37.03 -20.26
C ASP A 182 -6.50 38.32 -20.49
N ASP A 183 -5.79 39.43 -20.72
CA ASP A 183 -6.40 40.74 -20.97
C ASP A 183 -7.17 40.79 -22.29
N ASP A 184 -6.87 39.90 -23.25
CA ASP A 184 -7.60 39.74 -24.50
C ASP A 184 -8.89 38.91 -24.34
N GLY A 185 -9.18 38.45 -23.11
CA GLY A 185 -10.36 37.65 -22.78
C GLY A 185 -10.25 36.18 -23.16
N VAL A 186 -9.06 35.68 -23.52
CA VAL A 186 -8.86 34.28 -23.89
C VAL A 186 -8.64 33.43 -22.65
N ALA A 187 -9.38 32.33 -22.56
CA ALA A 187 -9.29 31.39 -21.45
C ALA A 187 -7.89 30.78 -21.31
N MET A 188 -7.33 30.86 -20.11
CA MET A 188 -6.06 30.25 -19.74
C MET A 188 -6.24 29.01 -18.89
N SER A 189 -7.11 29.06 -17.88
CA SER A 189 -7.43 27.88 -17.07
C SER A 189 -8.76 28.00 -16.33
N LEU A 190 -9.33 26.84 -15.99
CA LEU A 190 -10.49 26.68 -15.14
C LEU A 190 -10.13 25.68 -14.03
N THR A 191 -10.14 26.13 -12.78
CA THR A 191 -9.89 25.29 -11.61
C THR A 191 -11.13 25.15 -10.76
N VAL A 192 -11.53 23.92 -10.45
CA VAL A 192 -12.72 23.63 -9.66
C VAL A 192 -12.33 22.92 -8.36
N HIS A 193 -12.72 23.50 -7.23
CA HIS A 193 -12.50 22.95 -5.89
C HIS A 193 -13.78 22.36 -5.32
N ALA A 194 -13.71 21.09 -4.94
CA ALA A 194 -14.80 20.41 -4.26
C ALA A 194 -15.09 21.03 -2.87
N PRO A 195 -16.35 21.08 -2.42
CA PRO A 195 -16.75 21.85 -1.23
C PRO A 195 -16.20 21.28 0.07
N LYS A 196 -15.95 19.97 0.15
CA LYS A 196 -15.47 19.28 1.35
C LYS A 196 -14.00 18.85 1.24
N TYR A 197 -13.29 19.27 0.19
CA TYR A 197 -11.88 18.94 0.02
C TYR A 197 -11.02 19.62 1.09
N ARG A 198 -10.11 18.85 1.67
CA ARG A 198 -9.04 19.34 2.56
C ARG A 198 -7.72 18.83 2.03
N LYS A 199 -6.75 19.73 1.82
CA LYS A 199 -5.41 19.36 1.38
C LYS A 199 -4.78 18.46 2.47
N PRO A 200 -4.38 17.22 2.14
CA PRO A 200 -3.68 16.37 3.10
C PRO A 200 -2.35 17.04 3.51
N PRO A 201 -1.88 16.81 4.74
CA PRO A 201 -0.58 17.31 5.18
C PRO A 201 0.53 16.78 4.27
N ALA A 202 1.58 17.58 4.08
CA ALA A 202 2.70 17.17 3.25
C ALA A 202 3.35 15.90 3.81
N THR A 203 3.50 14.89 2.96
CA THR A 203 4.17 13.65 3.28
C THR A 203 5.67 13.88 3.47
N GLN A 204 6.24 13.32 4.53
CA GLN A 204 7.67 13.46 4.84
C GLN A 204 8.30 12.07 5.03
N SER A 205 9.43 11.82 4.38
CA SER A 205 10.22 10.61 4.60
C SER A 205 10.94 10.71 5.94
N ILE A 206 10.71 9.74 6.84
CA ILE A 206 11.32 9.70 8.16
C ILE A 206 11.84 8.29 8.47
N GLU A 207 12.91 8.20 9.26
CA GLU A 207 13.41 6.92 9.78
C GLU A 207 12.84 6.67 11.19
N CYS A 208 12.32 5.47 11.44
CA CYS A 208 11.86 5.09 12.77
C CYS A 208 13.04 4.87 13.73
N PRO A 209 13.11 5.55 14.90
CA PRO A 209 14.23 5.39 15.83
C PRO A 209 14.37 3.98 16.41
N GLY A 210 13.26 3.24 16.52
CA GLY A 210 13.26 1.85 17.00
C GLY A 210 13.60 0.84 15.90
N CYS A 211 12.75 0.75 14.88
CA CYS A 211 12.90 -0.29 13.86
C CYS A 211 13.83 0.08 12.68
N ARG A 212 14.33 1.32 12.61
CA ARG A 212 15.19 1.86 11.53
C ARG A 212 14.61 1.71 10.12
N LEU A 213 13.30 1.48 10.01
CA LEU A 213 12.62 1.51 8.73
C LEU A 213 12.40 2.97 8.32
N THR A 214 12.84 3.34 7.13
CA THR A 214 12.48 4.59 6.47
C THR A 214 11.09 4.45 5.85
N TYR A 215 10.18 5.36 6.17
CA TYR A 215 8.80 5.34 5.69
C TYR A 215 8.26 6.76 5.50
N VAL A 216 7.25 6.90 4.64
CA VAL A 216 6.61 8.19 4.40
C VAL A 216 5.50 8.45 5.44
N LYS A 217 5.74 9.39 6.35
CA LYS A 217 4.74 9.84 7.32
C LYS A 217 3.60 10.55 6.59
N GLY A 218 2.36 10.19 6.92
CA GLY A 218 1.15 10.65 6.24
C GLY A 218 0.71 9.79 5.05
N SER A 219 1.52 8.81 4.63
CA SER A 219 1.09 7.76 3.69
C SER A 219 0.44 6.61 4.47
N PRO A 220 -0.88 6.35 4.32
CA PRO A 220 -1.54 5.26 5.05
C PRO A 220 -0.98 3.87 4.71
N THR A 221 -0.40 3.71 3.52
CA THR A 221 0.21 2.45 3.05
C THR A 221 1.55 2.23 3.77
N ASP A 222 2.44 3.21 3.71
CA ASP A 222 3.75 3.15 4.38
C ASP A 222 3.62 3.02 5.89
N GLU A 223 2.68 3.75 6.51
CA GLU A 223 2.43 3.66 7.95
C GLU A 223 1.90 2.29 8.38
N ARG A 224 1.21 1.57 7.49
CA ARG A 224 0.76 0.19 7.76
C ARG A 224 1.93 -0.78 7.74
N GLU A 225 2.80 -0.67 6.74
CA GLU A 225 4.01 -1.50 6.65
C GLU A 225 4.97 -1.20 7.81
N HIS A 226 5.17 0.09 8.14
CA HIS A 226 5.92 0.49 9.32
C HIS A 226 5.36 -0.16 10.60
N ARG A 227 4.05 -0.10 10.85
CA ARG A 227 3.44 -0.74 12.04
C ARG A 227 3.67 -2.24 12.09
N LYS A 228 3.63 -2.93 10.94
CA LYS A 228 3.89 -4.37 10.83
C LYS A 228 5.34 -4.71 11.19
N VAL A 229 6.30 -3.99 10.62
CA VAL A 229 7.73 -4.15 10.92
C VAL A 229 8.04 -3.80 12.37
N HIS A 230 7.49 -2.68 12.86
CA HIS A 230 7.69 -2.20 14.22
C HIS A 230 7.18 -3.20 15.25
N ARG A 231 5.99 -3.79 15.04
CA ARG A 231 5.42 -4.81 15.93
C ARG A 231 6.34 -6.03 16.02
N ARG A 232 6.87 -6.51 14.90
CA ARG A 232 7.79 -7.66 14.84
C ARG A 232 9.13 -7.35 15.53
N TRP A 233 9.65 -6.14 15.36
CA TRP A 233 10.86 -5.70 16.07
C TRP A 233 10.61 -5.61 17.59
N SER A 234 9.51 -5.00 18.00
CA SER A 234 9.14 -4.84 19.41
C SER A 234 8.96 -6.19 20.11
N SER A 235 8.40 -7.21 19.45
CA SER A 235 8.26 -8.55 20.05
C SER A 235 9.58 -9.26 20.37
N VAL A 236 10.71 -8.81 19.79
CA VAL A 236 12.03 -9.41 20.06
C VAL A 236 12.84 -8.57 21.05
N ILE A 237 12.71 -7.23 21.01
CA ILE A 237 13.38 -6.33 21.95
C ILE A 237 12.68 -6.32 23.31
N ASP A 238 11.35 -6.32 23.33
CA ASP A 238 10.52 -6.42 24.53
C ASP A 238 9.55 -7.61 24.45
N PRO A 239 10.09 -8.84 24.50
CA PRO A 239 9.28 -10.06 24.42
C PRO A 239 8.31 -10.16 25.59
N LYS A 240 7.08 -10.59 25.30
CA LYS A 240 6.13 -11.01 26.32
C LYS A 240 6.41 -12.46 26.77
N PRO A 241 5.96 -12.86 27.97
CA PRO A 241 6.06 -14.24 28.42
C PRO A 241 5.48 -15.21 27.39
N HIS A 242 6.25 -16.25 27.04
CA HIS A 242 5.82 -17.24 26.07
C HIS A 242 5.34 -18.49 26.80
N ARG A 243 4.05 -18.53 27.16
CA ARG A 243 3.45 -19.59 28.00
C ARG A 243 3.83 -21.01 27.57
N LYS A 244 3.71 -21.33 26.27
CA LYS A 244 4.08 -22.65 25.74
C LYS A 244 5.56 -23.01 25.95
N PHE A 245 6.44 -22.00 25.99
CA PHE A 245 7.87 -22.23 26.18
C PHE A 245 8.18 -22.42 27.68
N ALA A 246 7.57 -21.60 28.54
CA ALA A 246 7.65 -21.76 29.99
C ALA A 246 7.16 -23.15 30.42
N ASP A 247 5.96 -23.56 29.98
CA ASP A 247 5.36 -24.86 30.29
C ASP A 247 6.25 -26.04 29.82
N LEU A 248 6.99 -25.88 28.71
CA LEU A 248 7.91 -26.90 28.22
C LEU A 248 9.20 -26.96 29.05
N LEU A 249 9.75 -25.81 29.44
CA LEU A 249 10.96 -25.74 30.27
C LEU A 249 10.74 -26.26 31.69
N GLU A 250 9.53 -26.12 32.24
CA GLU A 250 9.17 -26.68 33.54
C GLU A 250 9.17 -28.21 33.53
N ARG A 251 8.82 -28.83 32.40
CA ARG A 251 8.76 -30.29 32.24
C ARG A 251 10.11 -30.88 31.86
N ASP A 252 10.82 -30.19 30.99
CA ASP A 252 12.08 -30.63 30.42
C ASP A 252 13.01 -29.43 30.19
N ILE A 253 14.11 -29.41 30.91
CA ILE A 253 15.12 -28.36 30.78
C ILE A 253 15.85 -28.41 29.42
N ASP A 254 15.83 -29.55 28.72
CA ASP A 254 16.33 -29.70 27.36
C ASP A 254 15.35 -29.15 26.30
N ALA A 255 14.14 -28.75 26.71
CA ALA A 255 13.21 -28.06 25.82
C ALA A 255 13.71 -26.68 25.32
N ALA A 256 14.83 -26.16 25.83
CA ALA A 256 15.50 -24.98 25.30
C ALA A 256 16.22 -25.25 23.96
N TRP A 257 16.59 -26.51 23.66
CA TRP A 257 17.29 -26.89 22.44
C TRP A 257 16.37 -26.88 21.22
N VAL A 258 16.90 -26.49 20.07
CA VAL A 258 16.17 -26.34 18.81
C VAL A 258 16.92 -27.06 17.70
N GLY A 259 16.59 -28.32 17.45
CA GLY A 259 17.07 -29.08 16.29
C GLY A 259 16.11 -29.02 15.10
N ALA A 260 16.37 -29.84 14.07
CA ALA A 260 15.53 -29.95 12.88
C ALA A 260 14.10 -30.45 13.18
N ASP A 261 13.98 -31.33 14.18
CA ASP A 261 12.74 -31.93 14.69
C ASP A 261 11.93 -31.00 15.61
N ALA A 262 12.52 -29.86 16.01
CA ALA A 262 11.83 -28.93 16.88
C ALA A 262 10.61 -28.30 16.19
N PRO A 263 9.51 -28.04 16.94
CA PRO A 263 8.34 -27.36 16.40
C PRO A 263 8.68 -26.06 15.67
N THR A 264 8.01 -25.80 14.55
CA THR A 264 8.27 -24.64 13.68
C THR A 264 8.29 -23.31 14.42
N TRP A 265 7.49 -23.16 15.47
CA TRP A 265 7.47 -21.92 16.27
C TRP A 265 8.79 -21.67 17.02
N LYS A 266 9.47 -22.72 17.53
CA LYS A 266 10.79 -22.57 18.19
C LYS A 266 11.87 -22.16 17.19
N ARG A 267 11.87 -22.81 16.02
CA ARG A 267 12.78 -22.46 14.90
C ARG A 267 12.56 -21.01 14.44
N LYS A 268 11.31 -20.55 14.42
CA LYS A 268 10.96 -19.13 14.15
C LYS A 268 11.48 -18.18 15.23
N GLU A 269 11.40 -18.54 16.52
CA GLU A 269 11.95 -17.70 17.59
C GLU A 269 13.48 -17.55 17.47
N VAL A 270 14.21 -18.63 17.14
CA VAL A 270 15.66 -18.56 16.85
C VAL A 270 15.91 -17.63 15.66
N TYR A 271 15.15 -17.80 14.58
CA TYR A 271 15.24 -16.96 13.38
C TYR A 271 15.05 -15.46 13.67
N GLU A 272 14.04 -15.08 14.46
CA GLU A 272 13.81 -13.67 14.82
C GLU A 272 15.00 -13.07 15.59
N ARG A 273 15.67 -13.85 16.43
CA ARG A 273 16.87 -13.41 17.16
C ARG A 273 18.10 -13.34 16.25
N ALA A 274 18.24 -14.28 15.32
CA ALA A 274 19.28 -14.21 14.28
C ALA A 274 19.14 -12.93 13.43
N ARG A 275 17.90 -12.51 13.10
CA ARG A 275 17.66 -11.24 12.40
C ARG A 275 18.10 -10.03 13.22
N MET A 276 17.92 -10.07 14.54
CA MET A 276 18.40 -9.00 15.42
C MET A 276 19.92 -8.99 15.53
N PHE A 277 20.55 -10.17 15.62
CA PHE A 277 22.00 -10.32 15.53
C PHE A 277 22.55 -9.72 14.24
N ARG A 278 22.01 -10.12 13.09
CA ARG A 278 22.35 -9.55 11.77
C ARG A 278 22.26 -8.03 11.79
N ARG A 279 21.15 -7.48 12.29
CA ARG A 279 20.90 -6.04 12.30
C ARG A 279 21.85 -5.28 13.23
N GLU A 280 22.23 -5.86 14.36
CA GLU A 280 23.13 -5.23 15.33
C GLU A 280 24.59 -5.27 14.88
N PHE A 281 25.02 -6.37 14.25
CA PHE A 281 26.41 -6.58 13.80
C PHE A 281 26.65 -6.20 12.33
N GLY A 282 25.61 -5.82 11.59
CA GLY A 282 25.73 -5.30 10.22
C GLY A 282 26.01 -6.35 9.16
N TYR A 283 25.56 -7.60 9.36
CA TYR A 283 25.72 -8.66 8.35
C TYR A 283 24.74 -8.54 7.20
N ASP A 284 25.15 -9.02 6.02
CA ASP A 284 24.31 -9.02 4.82
C ASP A 284 23.33 -10.21 4.75
N PHE A 285 23.57 -11.26 5.53
CA PHE A 285 22.73 -12.46 5.58
C PHE A 285 22.32 -12.82 7.02
N VAL A 286 21.22 -13.58 7.16
CA VAL A 286 20.75 -14.08 8.47
C VAL A 286 21.45 -15.41 8.76
N GLN A 287 22.02 -15.56 9.95
CA GLN A 287 22.83 -16.70 10.38
C GLN A 287 22.00 -17.96 10.72
N TRP A 288 20.71 -17.95 10.40
CA TRP A 288 19.77 -19.03 10.67
C TRP A 288 18.67 -19.08 9.60
N SER A 289 18.38 -20.26 9.07
CA SER A 289 17.25 -20.59 8.20
C SER A 289 16.30 -21.56 8.90
N VAL A 290 14.99 -21.35 8.74
CA VAL A 290 13.98 -22.27 9.28
C VAL A 290 13.88 -23.54 8.44
N GLU A 291 14.40 -23.55 7.21
CA GLU A 291 14.25 -24.68 6.28
C GLU A 291 15.60 -25.36 6.02
N ASP A 292 16.66 -24.58 5.79
CA ASP A 292 17.94 -25.09 5.28
C ASP A 292 18.93 -25.55 6.37
N ASP A 293 18.71 -25.15 7.62
CA ASP A 293 19.60 -25.49 8.73
C ASP A 293 19.16 -26.81 9.40
N THR A 294 19.36 -27.94 8.72
CA THR A 294 19.02 -29.27 9.24
C THR A 294 20.01 -29.77 10.29
N ASP A 295 21.30 -29.45 10.15
CA ASP A 295 22.36 -29.98 11.00
C ASP A 295 22.77 -29.01 12.12
N ALA A 296 22.25 -27.78 12.08
CA ALA A 296 22.51 -26.78 13.10
C ALA A 296 21.63 -27.02 14.34
N VAL A 297 22.21 -26.75 15.51
CA VAL A 297 21.50 -26.86 16.80
C VAL A 297 21.38 -25.47 17.41
N GLY A 298 20.15 -24.96 17.45
CA GLY A 298 19.81 -23.72 18.13
C GLY A 298 19.59 -23.91 19.63
N PHE A 299 19.71 -22.83 20.39
CA PHE A 299 19.34 -22.79 21.81
C PHE A 299 18.62 -21.48 22.11
N LEU A 300 17.51 -21.54 22.85
CA LEU A 300 16.73 -20.37 23.26
C LEU A 300 17.01 -20.03 24.74
N PHE A 301 17.34 -18.78 25.01
CA PHE A 301 17.50 -18.26 26.37
C PHE A 301 16.17 -17.70 26.87
N SER A 302 15.72 -18.14 28.05
CA SER A 302 14.60 -17.55 28.79
C SER A 302 15.03 -16.72 29.99
N ASP A 303 14.14 -15.86 30.45
CA ASP A 303 14.15 -15.33 31.80
C ASP A 303 13.19 -16.02 32.77
N GLU A 304 13.23 -15.56 34.01
CA GLU A 304 12.45 -16.13 35.12
C GLU A 304 10.96 -15.91 34.92
N GLU A 305 10.57 -14.87 34.16
CA GLU A 305 9.19 -14.63 33.74
C GLU A 305 8.79 -15.40 32.47
N GLY A 306 9.64 -16.30 31.96
CA GLY A 306 9.35 -17.13 30.79
C GLY A 306 9.38 -16.38 29.45
N ARG A 307 10.03 -15.22 29.38
CA ARG A 307 10.24 -14.47 28.13
C ARG A 307 11.46 -15.03 27.40
N ILE A 308 11.38 -15.15 26.08
CA ILE A 308 12.52 -15.56 25.26
C ILE A 308 13.43 -14.35 25.03
N VAL A 309 14.53 -14.27 25.74
CA VAL A 309 15.42 -13.10 25.79
C VAL A 309 16.63 -13.20 24.87
N GLY A 310 16.86 -14.34 24.24
CA GLY A 310 17.97 -14.52 23.30
C GLY A 310 17.99 -15.88 22.64
N ALA A 311 18.96 -16.06 21.75
CA ALA A 311 19.23 -17.33 21.09
C ALA A 311 20.72 -17.47 20.70
N CYS A 312 21.17 -18.69 20.49
CA CYS A 312 22.43 -18.98 19.81
C CYS A 312 22.30 -20.19 18.90
N ALA A 313 23.28 -20.41 18.02
CA ALA A 313 23.34 -21.58 17.17
C ALA A 313 24.73 -22.20 17.16
N PHE A 314 24.75 -23.54 17.18
CA PHE A 314 25.92 -24.36 16.98
C PHE A 314 25.84 -25.05 15.62
N ARG A 315 26.96 -25.13 14.92
CA ARG A 315 27.06 -25.80 13.61
C ARG A 315 28.17 -26.85 13.64
N PRO A 316 27.97 -28.01 13.00
CA PRO A 316 29.07 -28.95 12.77
C PRO A 316 30.08 -28.33 11.82
N GLN A 317 31.36 -28.61 12.03
CA GLN A 317 32.44 -28.23 11.13
C GLN A 317 32.85 -29.44 10.27
N GLN A 318 33.34 -29.17 9.06
CA GLN A 318 33.94 -30.22 8.23
C GLN A 318 35.22 -30.75 8.89
N GLU A 319 35.50 -32.03 8.66
CA GLU A 319 36.73 -32.66 9.15
C GLU A 319 37.96 -31.87 8.69
N GLY A 320 38.89 -31.62 9.61
CA GLY A 320 40.12 -30.86 9.35
C GLY A 320 40.02 -29.34 9.46
N MET A 321 38.82 -28.77 9.65
CA MET A 321 38.61 -27.31 9.76
C MET A 321 38.68 -26.76 11.20
N GLY A 322 38.87 -27.61 12.21
CA GLY A 322 38.86 -27.22 13.62
C GLY A 322 38.18 -28.25 14.51
N ARG A 323 37.56 -27.79 15.59
CA ARG A 323 36.79 -28.65 16.51
C ARG A 323 35.46 -29.07 15.85
N ALA A 324 34.94 -30.23 16.22
CA ALA A 324 33.75 -30.82 15.56
C ALA A 324 32.53 -29.89 15.54
N TRP A 325 32.40 -29.01 16.54
CA TRP A 325 31.34 -28.02 16.64
C TRP A 325 31.90 -26.61 16.76
N ARG A 326 31.15 -25.64 16.25
CA ARG A 326 31.38 -24.22 16.51
C ARG A 326 30.12 -23.52 16.99
N LEU A 327 30.28 -22.57 17.90
CA LEU A 327 29.29 -21.55 18.23
C LEU A 327 29.34 -20.47 17.14
N ASP A 328 28.37 -20.53 16.23
CA ASP A 328 28.31 -19.72 15.00
C ASP A 328 27.86 -18.30 15.30
N TRP A 329 26.87 -18.14 16.17
CA TRP A 329 26.41 -16.84 16.65
C TRP A 329 25.68 -16.95 17.98
N ILE A 330 25.64 -15.84 18.72
CA ILE A 330 24.84 -15.68 19.93
C ILE A 330 24.32 -14.26 20.04
N TRP A 331 23.05 -14.15 20.39
CA TRP A 331 22.41 -12.88 20.64
C TRP A 331 21.52 -12.93 21.86
N LEU A 332 21.73 -11.97 22.75
CA LEU A 332 20.84 -11.68 23.88
C LEU A 332 20.33 -10.25 23.72
N ARG A 333 19.05 -10.02 24.05
CA ARG A 333 18.48 -8.67 24.07
C ARG A 333 19.35 -7.76 24.96
N PRO A 334 19.57 -6.49 24.60
CA PRO A 334 20.48 -5.60 25.33
C PRO A 334 20.25 -5.58 26.85
N GLY A 335 19.00 -5.43 27.29
CA GLY A 335 18.65 -5.39 28.71
C GLY A 335 18.79 -6.72 29.47
N SER A 336 19.12 -7.83 28.80
CA SER A 336 19.35 -9.13 29.42
C SER A 336 20.82 -9.56 29.37
N ARG A 337 21.72 -8.72 28.84
CA ARG A 337 23.18 -8.97 28.85
C ARG A 337 23.72 -8.78 30.27
N ARG A 338 24.88 -9.39 30.55
CA ARG A 338 25.56 -9.34 31.86
C ARG A 338 24.72 -9.84 33.05
N SER A 339 23.62 -10.55 32.79
CA SER A 339 22.77 -11.18 33.82
C SER A 339 23.21 -12.61 34.18
N GLY A 340 24.38 -13.06 33.71
CA GLY A 340 24.91 -14.41 33.94
C GLY A 340 24.23 -15.53 33.14
N ARG A 341 23.24 -15.23 32.27
CA ARG A 341 22.48 -16.25 31.51
C ARG A 341 23.33 -17.21 30.70
N LEU A 342 24.31 -16.69 29.94
CA LEU A 342 25.25 -17.53 29.20
C LEU A 342 26.08 -18.41 30.15
N GLY A 343 26.56 -17.83 31.26
CA GLY A 343 27.35 -18.55 32.26
C GLY A 343 26.61 -19.71 32.91
N ARG A 344 25.29 -19.60 33.12
CA ARG A 344 24.44 -20.68 33.67
C ARG A 344 24.31 -21.87 32.71
N GLN A 345 24.39 -21.65 31.40
CA GLN A 345 24.21 -22.70 30.37
C GLN A 345 25.54 -23.21 29.80
N TRP A 346 26.66 -22.55 30.09
CA TRP A 346 27.96 -22.84 29.50
C TRP A 346 28.42 -24.29 29.70
N GLU A 347 28.29 -24.82 30.91
CA GLU A 347 28.67 -26.22 31.20
C GLU A 347 27.80 -27.22 30.44
N ARG A 348 26.51 -26.91 30.23
CA ARG A 348 25.62 -27.76 29.41
C ARG A 348 26.05 -27.75 27.94
N PHE A 349 26.52 -26.62 27.43
CA PHE A 349 27.07 -26.54 26.08
C PHE A 349 28.33 -27.40 25.96
N ARG A 350 29.20 -27.36 26.96
CA ARG A 350 30.44 -28.16 27.04
C ARG A 350 30.16 -29.65 27.16
N GLN A 351 29.15 -30.04 27.94
CA GLN A 351 28.69 -31.43 28.06
C GLN A 351 28.13 -31.97 26.74
N ARG A 352 27.36 -31.14 26.00
CA ARG A 352 26.72 -31.56 24.75
C ARG A 352 27.67 -31.61 23.56
N PHE A 353 28.53 -30.60 23.41
CA PHE A 353 29.35 -30.42 22.20
C PHE A 353 30.84 -30.69 22.43
N GLY A 354 31.24 -31.03 23.65
CA GLY A 354 32.66 -31.16 23.99
C GLY A 354 33.36 -29.80 23.93
N VAL A 355 34.58 -29.77 23.39
CA VAL A 355 35.32 -28.53 23.13
C VAL A 355 34.86 -28.02 21.77
N PHE A 356 34.38 -26.78 21.69
CA PHE A 356 33.87 -26.18 20.45
C PHE A 356 34.55 -24.83 20.17
N ASP A 357 34.66 -24.48 18.90
CA ASP A 357 35.19 -23.19 18.46
C ASP A 357 34.14 -22.08 18.58
N ILE A 358 34.57 -20.83 18.63
CA ILE A 358 33.71 -19.65 18.61
C ILE A 358 34.04 -18.84 17.37
N GLU A 359 33.06 -18.69 16.49
CA GLU A 359 33.22 -18.01 15.20
C GLU A 359 33.35 -16.49 15.41
N PRO A 360 34.39 -15.85 14.83
CA PRO A 360 34.49 -14.40 14.79
C PRO A 360 33.38 -13.74 13.95
N PRO A 361 33.06 -12.45 14.20
CA PRO A 361 33.63 -11.55 15.18
C PRO A 361 33.04 -11.75 16.56
N VAL A 362 33.93 -11.76 17.56
CA VAL A 362 33.56 -11.92 18.97
C VAL A 362 33.40 -10.55 19.62
N SER A 363 32.23 -10.26 20.17
CA SER A 363 32.01 -9.01 20.92
C SER A 363 32.94 -8.89 22.14
N GLU A 364 33.29 -7.67 22.54
CA GLU A 364 34.11 -7.43 23.75
C GLU A 364 33.53 -8.08 25.01
N ALA A 365 32.20 -8.13 25.13
CA ALA A 365 31.53 -8.82 26.23
C ALA A 365 31.77 -10.34 26.22
N MET A 366 31.81 -10.95 25.03
CA MET A 366 32.13 -12.37 24.89
C MET A 366 33.62 -12.63 25.13
N LYS A 367 34.52 -11.80 24.62
CA LYS A 367 35.97 -11.91 24.92
C LYS A 367 36.24 -11.86 26.42
N ALA A 368 35.64 -10.88 27.12
CA ALA A 368 35.76 -10.77 28.58
C ALA A 368 35.20 -12.00 29.30
N PHE A 369 34.06 -12.54 28.86
CA PHE A 369 33.47 -13.76 29.41
C PHE A 369 34.41 -14.98 29.26
N LEU A 370 35.03 -15.14 28.09
CA LEU A 370 35.94 -16.25 27.81
C LEU A 370 37.24 -16.14 28.61
N LEU A 371 37.82 -14.94 28.70
CA LEU A 371 39.02 -14.67 29.50
C LEU A 371 38.80 -14.98 30.98
N GLN A 372 37.66 -14.57 31.55
CA GLN A 372 37.32 -14.85 32.95
C GLN A 372 37.25 -16.35 33.26
N ARG A 373 36.97 -17.19 32.25
CA ARG A 373 36.86 -18.65 32.38
C ARG A 373 38.09 -19.41 31.88
N GLY A 374 39.15 -18.72 31.48
CA GLY A 374 40.34 -19.35 30.91
C GLY A 374 40.09 -20.06 29.57
N CYS A 375 39.05 -19.67 28.84
CA CYS A 375 38.61 -20.27 27.57
C CYS A 375 38.92 -19.38 26.36
N GLY A 376 40.00 -18.58 26.43
CA GLY A 376 40.39 -17.67 25.35
C GLY A 376 40.83 -18.40 24.07
N ASP A 377 41.31 -19.63 24.21
CA ASP A 377 41.72 -20.56 23.15
C ASP A 377 40.55 -21.15 22.33
N LEU A 378 39.31 -20.80 22.69
CA LEU A 378 38.12 -21.20 21.95
C LEU A 378 37.81 -20.26 20.78
N ILE A 379 38.41 -19.06 20.75
CA ILE A 379 38.26 -18.13 19.63
C ILE A 379 39.15 -18.63 18.48
N ARG A 380 38.55 -18.80 17.30
CA ARG A 380 39.28 -19.20 16.09
C ARG A 380 40.15 -18.08 15.54
#